data_AF-A0A371FD74-F1
#
_entry.id   AF-A0A371FD74-F1
#
_cell.length_a   1.000
_cell.length_b   1.000
_cell.length_c   1.000
_cell.angle_alpha   90.00
_cell.angle_beta   90.00
_cell.angle_gamma   90.00
#
_symmetry.space_group_name_H-M   'P 1'
#
loop_
_entity.id
_entity.type
_entity.pdbx_description
1 polymer ?
#
loop_
_entity_poly.entity_id
_entity_poly.type
_entity_poly.pdbx_seq_one_letter_code
_entity_poly.pdbx_strand_id
1 'polypeptide(L)'
;MNDEIHAIKKNEMWELTNLPTNIRPMAVKWLYKTKYNSNGEIDYFKARLITNVFAPVARLDTIHMIISFSAQNNWKIYQMDVKYVFLNDILKQEVYVEQPQDM
;
A
#
# COMPACT_ATOMS: atom_id res chain seq x y z
N MET A 1 10.78 -9.49 -0.13
CA MET A 1 10.68 -9.15 -1.55
C MET A 1 9.81 -10.17 -2.25
N ASN A 2 10.21 -11.45 -2.25
CA ASN A 2 9.44 -12.54 -2.85
C ASN A 2 7.99 -12.61 -2.34
N ASP A 3 7.75 -12.40 -1.03
CA ASP A 3 6.39 -12.39 -0.47
C ASP A 3 5.51 -11.27 -1.07
N GLU A 4 6.08 -10.10 -1.33
CA GLU A 4 5.36 -8.97 -1.91
C GLU A 4 5.05 -9.23 -3.39
N ILE A 5 6.03 -9.76 -4.14
CA ILE A 5 5.84 -10.18 -5.54
C ILE A 5 4.79 -11.28 -5.65
N HIS A 6 4.83 -12.25 -4.74
CA HIS A 6 3.85 -13.34 -4.70
C HIS A 6 2.45 -12.84 -4.37
N ALA A 7 2.32 -11.87 -3.45
CA ALA A 7 1.04 -11.23 -3.14
C ALA A 7 0.47 -10.47 -4.36
N ILE A 8 1.32 -9.73 -5.09
CA ILE A 8 0.92 -9.04 -6.32
C ILE A 8 0.40 -10.03 -7.37
N LYS A 9 1.14 -11.13 -7.61
CA LYS A 9 0.75 -12.18 -8.56
C LYS A 9 -0.55 -12.89 -8.13
N LYS A 10 -0.68 -13.22 -6.85
CA LYS A 10 -1.87 -13.89 -6.30
C LYS A 10 -3.13 -13.04 -6.41
N ASN A 11 -3.00 -11.72 -6.30
CA ASN A 11 -4.12 -10.80 -6.41
C ASN A 11 -4.45 -10.42 -7.86
N GLU A 12 -3.75 -10.98 -8.86
CA GLU A 12 -3.95 -10.72 -10.30
C GLU A 12 -3.96 -9.22 -10.67
N MET A 13 -3.29 -8.39 -9.88
CA MET A 13 -3.39 -6.94 -10.01
C MET A 13 -2.45 -6.36 -11.08
N TRP A 14 -1.38 -7.09 -11.44
CA TRP A 14 -0.32 -6.59 -12.31
C TRP A 14 -0.05 -7.61 -13.42
N GLU A 15 -0.01 -7.13 -14.65
CA GLU A 15 0.40 -7.91 -15.82
C GLU A 15 1.71 -7.33 -16.38
N LEU A 16 2.68 -8.20 -16.65
CA LEU A 16 3.91 -7.79 -17.32
C LEU A 16 3.59 -7.57 -18.79
N THR A 17 3.70 -6.33 -19.25
CA THR A 17 3.38 -5.95 -20.63
C THR A 17 4.44 -5.02 -21.21
N ASN A 18 4.46 -4.91 -22.54
CA ASN A 18 5.28 -3.93 -23.21
C ASN A 18 4.69 -2.54 -23.01
N LEU A 19 5.55 -1.55 -22.74
CA LEU A 19 5.11 -0.17 -22.59
C LEU A 19 4.51 0.32 -23.92
N PRO A 20 3.22 0.71 -23.97
CA PRO A 20 2.62 1.27 -25.18
C PRO A 20 3.25 2.59 -25.57
N THR A 21 3.23 2.89 -26.87
CA THR A 21 3.80 4.11 -27.42
C THR A 21 3.09 5.33 -26.83
N ASN A 22 3.87 6.34 -26.41
CA ASN A 22 3.40 7.61 -25.86
C ASN A 22 2.89 7.57 -24.40
N ILE A 23 3.20 6.51 -23.64
CA ILE A 23 2.98 6.49 -22.18
C ILE A 23 4.33 6.64 -21.46
N ARG A 24 4.36 7.50 -20.44
CA ARG A 24 5.51 7.61 -19.54
C ARG A 24 5.28 6.71 -18.32
N PRO A 25 6.06 5.63 -18.13
CA PRO A 25 5.91 4.78 -16.97
C PRO A 25 6.32 5.54 -15.70
N MET A 26 5.70 5.18 -14.59
CA MET A 26 6.10 5.69 -13.28
C MET A 26 7.31 4.93 -12.77
N ALA A 27 8.28 5.66 -12.23
CA ALA A 27 9.39 5.05 -11.53
C ALA A 27 8.92 4.41 -10.22
N VAL A 28 9.34 3.18 -9.99
CA VAL A 28 9.14 2.46 -8.72
C VAL A 28 10.47 2.27 -8.01
N LYS A 29 10.43 2.21 -6.68
CA LYS A 29 11.60 1.95 -5.84
C LYS A 29 11.26 0.92 -4.78
N TRP A 30 12.23 0.07 -4.46
CA TRP A 30 12.14 -0.79 -3.28
C TRP A 30 12.49 0.00 -2.02
N LEU A 31 11.61 -0.08 -1.02
CA LEU A 31 11.89 0.36 0.33
C LEU A 31 12.17 -0.86 1.21
N TYR A 32 13.41 -0.94 1.71
CA TYR A 32 13.81 -1.94 2.68
C TYR A 32 13.77 -1.35 4.09
N LYS A 33 13.17 -2.08 5.03
CA LYS A 33 13.08 -1.70 6.44
C LYS A 33 13.33 -2.91 7.32
N THR A 34 14.34 -2.81 8.18
CA THR A 34 14.56 -3.78 9.24
C THR A 34 13.56 -3.52 10.37
N LYS A 35 12.88 -4.57 10.81
CA LYS A 35 11.99 -4.54 11.97
C LYS A 35 12.69 -5.27 13.12
N TYR A 36 12.70 -4.61 14.27
CA TYR A 36 13.29 -5.12 15.49
C TYR A 36 12.17 -5.56 16.44
N ASN A 37 12.42 -6.62 17.21
CA ASN A 37 11.54 -7.07 18.27
C ASN A 37 11.67 -6.17 19.51
N SER A 38 10.88 -6.44 20.56
CA SER A 38 10.93 -5.72 21.83
C SER A 38 12.30 -5.81 22.54
N ASN A 39 13.09 -6.83 22.21
CA ASN A 39 14.40 -7.09 22.79
C ASN A 39 15.52 -6.41 21.99
N GLY A 40 15.20 -5.71 20.90
CA GLY A 40 16.17 -5.03 20.03
C GLY A 40 16.85 -5.94 19.00
N GLU A 41 16.46 -7.21 18.90
CA GLU A 41 16.96 -8.13 17.88
C GLU A 41 16.17 -8.00 16.58
N ILE A 42 16.77 -8.43 15.47
CA ILE A 42 16.10 -8.40 14.16
C ILE A 42 14.98 -9.44 14.14
N ASP A 43 13.75 -8.96 13.99
CA ASP A 43 12.56 -9.81 13.87
C ASP A 43 12.37 -10.24 12.40
N TYR A 44 12.40 -9.27 11.47
CA TYR A 44 12.35 -9.56 10.03
C TYR A 44 12.80 -8.37 9.16
N PHE A 45 13.22 -8.67 7.94
CA PHE A 45 13.47 -7.67 6.89
C PHE A 45 12.21 -7.47 6.04
N LYS A 46 11.67 -6.26 6.04
CA LYS A 46 10.49 -5.89 5.25
C LYS A 46 10.93 -5.19 3.97
N ALA A 47 10.48 -5.69 2.82
CA ALA A 47 10.62 -5.00 1.53
C ALA A 47 9.24 -4.56 1.05
N ARG A 48 9.12 -3.34 0.55
CA ARG A 48 7.88 -2.80 -0.04
C ARG A 48 8.19 -2.13 -1.36
N LEU A 49 7.36 -2.38 -2.36
CA LEU A 49 7.42 -1.66 -3.62
C LEU A 49 6.65 -0.34 -3.48
N ILE A 50 7.32 0.77 -3.74
CA ILE A 50 6.74 2.11 -3.58
C ILE A 50 6.82 2.86 -4.89
N THR A 51 5.73 3.51 -5.24
CA THR A 51 5.62 4.44 -6.36
C THR A 51 5.41 5.84 -5.78
N ASN A 52 5.74 6.89 -6.53
CA ASN A 52 5.55 8.27 -6.07
C ASN A 52 4.09 8.74 -6.22
N VAL A 53 3.13 7.90 -5.81
CA VAL A 53 1.70 8.19 -5.86
C VAL A 53 1.26 8.63 -4.47
N PHE A 54 0.71 9.84 -4.38
CA PHE A 54 0.15 10.35 -3.14
C PHE A 54 -1.06 9.51 -2.73
N ALA A 55 -0.88 8.68 -1.70
CA ALA A 55 -2.00 7.99 -1.07
C ALA A 55 -2.88 9.04 -0.36
N PRO A 56 -4.22 8.98 -0.51
CA PRO A 56 -5.10 9.82 0.29
C PRO A 56 -5.00 9.40 1.76
N VAL A 57 -4.43 10.26 2.59
CA VAL A 57 -4.38 10.07 4.05
C VAL A 57 -5.57 10.79 4.66
N ALA A 58 -6.41 10.07 5.40
CA ALA A 58 -7.48 10.68 6.17
C ALA A 58 -6.90 11.71 7.15
N ARG A 59 -7.52 12.90 7.21
CA ARG A 59 -7.09 13.95 8.14
C ARG A 59 -7.47 13.56 9.57
N LEU A 60 -6.56 13.83 10.52
CA LEU A 60 -6.81 13.58 11.94
C LEU A 60 -8.07 14.30 12.44
N ASP A 61 -8.31 15.53 11.97
CA ASP A 61 -9.51 16.29 12.34
C ASP A 61 -10.81 15.56 11.97
N THR A 62 -10.84 14.91 10.81
CA THR A 62 -11.99 14.12 10.37
C THR A 62 -12.17 12.88 11.24
N ILE A 63 -11.07 12.21 11.60
CA ILE A 63 -11.10 11.03 12.47
C ILE A 63 -11.61 11.43 13.87
N HIS A 64 -11.09 12.52 14.44
CA HIS A 64 -11.56 13.05 15.72
C HIS A 64 -13.04 13.40 15.69
N MET A 65 -13.50 14.07 14.62
CA MET A 65 -14.91 14.41 14.45
C MET A 65 -15.81 13.17 14.47
N ILE A 66 -15.43 12.10 13.77
CA ILE A 66 -16.19 10.84 13.74
C ILE A 66 -16.21 10.19 15.13
N ILE A 67 -15.09 10.18 15.85
CA ILE A 67 -15.00 9.62 17.21
C ILE A 67 -15.88 10.42 18.17
N SER A 68 -15.78 11.75 18.16
CA SER A 68 -16.61 12.63 18.99
C SER A 68 -18.10 12.44 18.71
N PHE A 69 -18.48 12.33 17.44
CA PHE A 69 -19.86 12.08 17.04
C PHE A 69 -20.37 10.72 17.50
N SER A 70 -19.54 9.68 17.36
CA SER A 70 -19.86 8.33 17.82
C SER A 70 -20.04 8.28 19.34
N ALA A 71 -19.19 8.99 20.09
CA ALA A 71 -19.28 9.09 21.55
C ALA A 71 -20.57 9.78 22.01
N GLN A 72 -20.97 10.87 21.34
CA GLN A 72 -22.23 11.57 21.63
C GLN A 72 -23.46 10.68 21.40
N ASN A 73 -23.42 9.81 20.40
CA ASN A 73 -24.51 8.90 20.06
C ASN A 73 -24.40 7.53 20.73
N ASN A 74 -23.40 7.33 21.61
CA ASN A 74 -23.11 6.07 22.28
C ASN A 74 -22.92 4.88 21.30
N TRP A 75 -22.30 5.15 20.15
CA TRP A 75 -22.02 4.16 19.12
C TRP A 75 -20.72 3.40 19.40
N LYS A 76 -20.72 2.11 19.07
CA LYS A 76 -19.51 1.28 19.13
C LYS A 76 -18.68 1.48 17.87
N ILE A 77 -17.40 1.78 18.05
CA ILE A 77 -16.42 1.88 16.96
C ILE A 77 -15.64 0.57 16.90
N TYR A 78 -15.49 0.03 15.70
CA TYR A 78 -14.67 -1.14 15.42
C TYR A 78 -13.55 -0.75 14.46
N GLN A 79 -12.34 -1.22 14.72
CA GLN A 79 -11.18 -1.00 13.86
C GLN A 79 -10.83 -2.30 13.13
N MET A 80 -10.61 -2.20 11.82
CA MET A 80 -10.12 -3.30 10.99
C MET A 80 -8.80 -2.88 10.36
N ASP A 81 -7.71 -3.57 10.70
CA ASP A 81 -6.43 -3.42 10.03
C ASP A 81 -6.35 -4.39 8.85
N VAL A 82 -6.31 -3.85 7.63
CA VAL A 82 -6.26 -4.65 6.41
C VAL A 82 -4.80 -4.75 5.97
N LYS A 83 -4.28 -5.97 5.99
CA LYS A 83 -2.85 -6.26 5.72
C LYS A 83 -2.38 -5.82 4.34
N TYR A 84 -3.30 -5.77 3.37
CA TYR A 84 -3.06 -5.35 2.00
C TYR A 84 -4.14 -4.34 1.62
N VAL A 85 -3.93 -3.06 1.97
CA VAL A 85 -4.80 -1.96 1.50
C VAL A 85 -4.44 -1.66 0.05
N PHE A 86 -4.82 -2.57 -0.83
CA PHE A 86 -5.13 -2.19 -2.19
C PHE A 86 -6.50 -1.52 -2.09
N LEU A 87 -6.63 -0.29 -2.60
CA LEU A 87 -7.95 0.31 -2.75
C LEU A 87 -8.77 -0.71 -3.56
N ASN A 88 -9.78 -1.34 -2.96
CA ASN A 88 -10.70 -2.28 -3.63
C ASN A 88 -11.61 -1.56 -4.63
N ASP A 89 -11.13 -0.45 -5.18
CA ASP A 89 -11.81 0.34 -6.19
C ASP A 89 -11.16 0.02 -7.53
N ILE A 90 -11.98 -0.02 -8.58
CA ILE A 90 -11.49 -0.30 -9.92
C ILE A 90 -10.74 0.94 -10.37
N LEU A 91 -9.44 0.79 -10.63
CA LEU A 91 -8.64 1.83 -11.27
C LEU A 91 -9.28 2.18 -12.61
N LYS A 92 -9.86 3.39 -12.70
CA LYS A 92 -10.43 3.91 -13.96
C LYS A 92 -9.38 4.19 -15.02
N GLN A 93 -8.10 4.23 -14.62
CA GLN A 93 -6.97 4.55 -15.49
C GLN A 93 -5.91 3.45 -15.37
N GLU A 94 -5.45 2.96 -16.51
CA GLU A 94 -4.28 2.09 -16.58
C GLU A 94 -3.03 2.89 -16.21
N VAL A 95 -2.28 2.38 -15.24
CA VAL A 95 -1.02 2.96 -14.80
C VAL A 95 0.10 1.99 -15.14
N TYR A 96 1.12 2.49 -15.82
CA TYR A 96 2.30 1.73 -16.19
C TYR A 96 3.42 2.09 -15.24
N VAL A 97 4.13 1.07 -14.75
CA VAL A 97 5.21 1.21 -13.78
C VAL A 97 6.42 0.47 -14.31
N GLU A 98 7.60 1.07 -14.12
CA GLU A 98 8.86 0.44 -14.54
C GLU A 98 9.08 -0.85 -13.74
N GLN A 99 9.60 -1.89 -14.40
CA GLN A 99 10.05 -3.09 -13.68
C GLN A 99 11.27 -2.70 -12.83
N PRO A 100 11.27 -2.96 -11.51
CA PRO A 100 12.44 -2.70 -10.69
C PRO A 100 13.60 -3.58 -11.17
N GLN A 101 14.82 -3.05 -11.17
CA GLN A 101 16.03 -3.71 -11.68
C GLN A 101 16.35 -5.07 -11.01
N ASP A 102 15.80 -5.31 -9.82
CA ASP A 102 16.03 -6.52 -9.02
C ASP A 102 14.94 -7.60 -9.19
N MET A 103 13.99 -7.42 -10.12
CA MET A 103 12.80 -8.27 -10.29
C MET A 103 12.91 -9.28 -11.43
#